data_AF-A0A9Q1BX89-F1
#
_entry.id   AF-A0A9Q1BX89-F1
#
_cell.length_a   1.000
_cell.length_b   1.000
_cell.length_c   1.000
_cell.angle_alpha   90.00
_cell.angle_beta   90.00
_cell.angle_gamma   90.00
#
_symmetry.space_group_name_H-M   'P 1'
#
loop_
_entity.id
_entity.type
_entity.pdbx_description
1 polymer ?
#
loop_
_entity_poly.entity_id
_entity_poly.type
_entity_poly.pdbx_seq_one_letter_code
_entity_poly.pdbx_strand_id
1 'polypeptide(L)'
;MRFKEQIFQNFPQATEQTDGRNSILVFQQGMQQLLKNAIEEDYNDDAIILAKAAKIVRKDIFSSSGFHFDGSFYSGCQQDSTPANLRSLVSMLLVGANLKNQEKVDSQACLTISQTIMFHCKRKPSTAGNFRPSRGNEPPLPLYIGMKIHTQTRSKKFIQELYKLGISVSYDRILRVENQLAAAVCEGFKEKGVVCPAETWAIHS
;
A
#
# COMPACT_ATOMS: atom_id res chain seq x y z
N MET A 1 -44.90 49.77 22.05
CA MET A 1 -44.19 49.07 20.95
C MET A 1 -44.36 47.58 21.19
N ARG A 2 -44.86 46.82 20.21
CA ARG A 2 -45.10 45.38 20.39
C ARG A 2 -43.76 44.63 20.26
N PHE A 3 -43.54 43.58 21.04
CA PHE A 3 -42.29 42.80 21.07
C PHE A 3 -41.79 42.40 19.67
N LYS A 4 -42.72 42.09 18.77
CA LYS A 4 -42.46 41.81 17.35
C LYS A 4 -41.71 42.95 16.62
N GLU A 5 -42.15 44.19 16.81
CA GLU A 5 -41.53 45.37 16.18
C GLU A 5 -40.12 45.60 16.71
N GLN A 6 -39.88 45.32 17.99
CA GLN A 6 -38.55 45.40 18.59
C GLN A 6 -37.58 44.36 18.02
N ILE A 7 -38.05 43.15 17.72
CA ILE A 7 -37.20 42.12 17.11
C ILE A 7 -36.76 42.56 15.72
N PHE A 8 -37.67 43.04 14.86
CA PHE A 8 -37.29 43.47 13.51
C PHE A 8 -36.44 44.74 13.49
N GLN A 9 -36.60 45.63 14.48
CA GLN A 9 -35.70 46.78 14.64
C GLN A 9 -34.28 46.35 15.03
N ASN A 10 -34.13 45.36 15.90
CA ASN A 10 -32.81 44.89 16.35
C ASN A 10 -32.16 43.89 15.37
N PHE A 11 -32.96 43.20 14.55
CA PHE A 11 -32.50 42.19 13.62
C PHE A 11 -33.11 42.40 12.21
N PRO A 12 -32.68 43.43 11.48
CA PRO A 12 -33.24 43.78 10.16
C PRO A 12 -33.05 42.68 9.09
N GLN A 13 -32.11 41.76 9.30
CA GLN A 13 -31.84 40.60 8.45
C GLN A 13 -32.76 39.39 8.72
N ALA A 14 -33.62 39.46 9.73
CA ALA A 14 -34.56 38.39 10.06
C ALA A 14 -35.85 38.56 9.24
N THR A 15 -36.30 37.49 8.61
CA THR A 15 -37.56 37.45 7.85
C THR A 15 -38.60 36.64 8.62
N GLU A 16 -39.86 37.06 8.63
CA GLU A 16 -40.95 36.27 9.20
C GLU A 16 -41.45 35.25 8.17
N GLN A 17 -41.60 34.00 8.60
CA GLN A 17 -42.44 33.02 7.90
C GLN A 17 -43.54 32.55 8.84
N THR A 18 -44.74 32.36 8.30
CA THR A 18 -45.89 31.86 9.07
C THR A 18 -46.48 30.63 8.41
N ASP A 19 -46.87 29.66 9.21
CA ASP A 19 -47.63 28.48 8.78
C ASP A 19 -49.15 28.64 8.98
N GLY A 20 -49.60 29.85 9.32
CA GLY A 20 -51.00 30.16 9.65
C GLY A 20 -51.36 30.01 11.12
N ARG A 21 -50.53 29.35 11.94
CA ARG A 21 -50.74 29.18 13.40
C ARG A 21 -49.58 29.75 14.22
N ASN A 22 -48.36 29.66 13.71
CA ASN A 22 -47.14 30.16 14.32
C ASN A 22 -46.40 31.10 13.37
N SER A 23 -45.66 32.04 13.94
CA SER A 23 -44.69 32.86 13.22
C SER A 23 -43.27 32.45 13.63
N ILE A 24 -42.45 32.13 12.64
CA ILE A 24 -41.06 31.75 12.81
C ILE A 24 -40.17 32.85 12.22
N LEU A 25 -39.11 33.22 12.94
CA LEU A 25 -38.08 34.11 12.44
C LEU A 25 -37.01 33.31 11.71
N VAL A 26 -36.79 33.62 10.45
CA VAL A 26 -35.83 32.97 9.58
C VAL A 26 -34.70 33.94 9.25
N PHE A 27 -33.47 33.53 9.53
CA PHE A 27 -32.29 34.29 9.14
C PHE A 27 -31.74 33.68 7.86
N GLN A 28 -31.88 34.36 6.72
CA GLN A 28 -31.50 33.82 5.42
C GLN A 28 -30.02 33.40 5.36
N GLN A 29 -29.13 34.20 5.96
CA GLN A 29 -27.71 33.89 6.05
C GLN A 29 -27.42 32.69 6.96
N GLY A 30 -28.13 32.58 8.10
CA GLY A 30 -28.02 31.43 9.00
C GLY A 30 -28.51 30.14 8.34
N MET A 31 -29.61 30.21 7.59
CA MET A 31 -30.15 29.10 6.79
C MET A 31 -29.20 28.69 5.67
N GLN A 32 -28.61 29.66 4.95
CA GLN A 32 -27.62 29.37 3.91
C GLN A 32 -26.38 28.69 4.48
N GLN A 33 -25.90 29.11 5.66
CA GLN A 33 -24.77 28.46 6.32
C GLN A 33 -25.11 27.07 6.84
N LEU A 34 -26.30 26.88 7.43
CA LEU A 34 -26.79 25.57 7.86
C LEU A 34 -26.95 24.60 6.67
N LEU A 35 -27.50 25.08 5.55
CA LEU A 35 -27.63 24.29 4.32
C LEU A 35 -26.26 23.97 3.72
N LYS A 36 -25.31 24.92 3.69
CA LYS A 36 -23.93 24.65 3.26
C LYS A 36 -23.27 23.58 4.12
N ASN A 37 -23.35 23.71 5.44
CA ASN A 37 -22.78 22.75 6.38
C ASN A 37 -23.42 21.35 6.21
N ALA A 38 -24.75 21.28 6.08
CA ALA A 38 -25.46 20.01 5.87
C ALA A 38 -25.15 19.36 4.50
N ILE A 39 -24.81 20.15 3.47
CA ILE A 39 -24.42 19.65 2.14
C ILE A 39 -22.95 19.20 2.13
N GLU A 40 -22.09 19.77 2.97
CA GLU A 40 -20.66 19.41 3.09
C GLU A 40 -20.42 18.12 3.89
N GLU A 41 -21.35 17.70 4.75
CA GLU A 41 -21.14 16.58 5.68
C GLU A 41 -21.10 15.19 5.02
N ASP A 42 -21.86 14.92 3.94
CA ASP A 42 -22.03 13.55 3.40
C ASP A 42 -20.83 13.03 2.57
N TYR A 43 -20.11 13.90 1.85
CA TYR A 43 -18.93 13.51 1.06
C TYR A 43 -17.61 13.62 1.84
N ASN A 44 -17.62 14.38 2.93
CA ASN A 44 -16.41 14.65 3.71
C ASN A 44 -16.10 13.53 4.70
N ASP A 45 -17.13 12.92 5.32
CA ASP A 45 -16.91 11.92 6.35
C ASP A 45 -16.23 10.64 5.83
N ASP A 46 -16.69 10.09 4.70
CA ASP A 46 -16.06 8.95 4.04
C ASP A 46 -14.63 9.27 3.58
N ALA A 47 -14.42 10.47 3.03
CA ALA A 47 -13.09 10.93 2.61
C ALA A 47 -12.13 11.05 3.81
N ILE A 48 -12.62 11.54 4.95
CA ILE A 48 -11.87 11.61 6.21
C ILE A 48 -11.53 10.20 6.72
N ILE A 49 -12.47 9.25 6.66
CA ILE A 49 -12.25 7.86 7.07
C ILE A 49 -11.18 7.20 6.18
N LEU A 50 -11.30 7.34 4.86
CA LEU A 50 -10.32 6.82 3.90
C LEU A 50 -8.93 7.45 4.12
N ALA A 51 -8.86 8.76 4.36
CA ALA A 51 -7.60 9.45 4.65
C ALA A 51 -6.96 8.93 5.94
N LYS A 52 -7.76 8.69 6.99
CA LYS A 52 -7.30 8.09 8.25
C LYS A 52 -6.79 6.65 8.04
N ALA A 53 -7.54 5.81 7.34
CA ALA A 53 -7.15 4.44 7.03
C ALA A 53 -5.84 4.40 6.22
N ALA A 54 -5.75 5.22 5.17
CA ALA A 54 -4.53 5.35 4.36
C ALA A 54 -3.34 5.83 5.19
N LYS A 55 -3.54 6.78 6.12
CA LYS A 55 -2.47 7.26 7.01
C LYS A 55 -1.95 6.15 7.92
N ILE A 56 -2.84 5.35 8.51
CA ILE A 56 -2.48 4.20 9.37
C ILE A 56 -1.66 3.19 8.57
N VAL A 57 -2.18 2.75 7.43
CA VAL A 57 -1.53 1.74 6.59
C VAL A 57 -0.19 2.24 6.04
N ARG A 58 -0.11 3.48 5.57
CA ARG A 58 1.15 4.04 5.07
C ARG A 58 2.19 4.14 6.18
N LYS A 59 1.81 4.59 7.37
CA LYS A 59 2.74 4.65 8.52
C LYS A 59 3.35 3.27 8.76
N ASP A 60 2.55 2.22 8.76
CA ASP A 60 3.00 0.85 8.98
C ASP A 60 3.93 0.33 7.86
N ILE A 61 3.56 0.56 6.59
CA ILE A 61 4.37 0.15 5.43
C ILE A 61 5.78 0.75 5.47
N PHE A 62 5.89 2.03 5.85
CA PHE A 62 7.18 2.73 5.89
C PHE A 62 7.94 2.56 7.21
N SER A 63 7.28 2.08 8.27
CA SER A 63 7.94 1.76 9.55
C SER A 63 8.49 0.33 9.59
N SER A 64 7.98 -0.57 8.73
CA SER A 64 8.48 -1.95 8.61
C SER A 64 9.90 -1.99 8.02
N SER A 65 10.78 -2.76 8.68
CA SER A 65 12.15 -3.07 8.23
C SER A 65 12.20 -3.75 6.86
N GLY A 66 11.08 -4.35 6.41
CA GLY A 66 10.98 -5.06 5.14
C GLY A 66 11.63 -6.43 5.17
N PHE A 67 11.57 -7.11 4.02
CA PHE A 67 12.13 -8.44 3.82
C PHE A 67 13.61 -8.35 3.45
N HIS A 68 14.48 -9.17 4.02
CA HIS A 68 15.87 -9.28 3.58
C HIS A 68 16.08 -10.67 2.97
N PHE A 69 16.52 -10.70 1.71
CA PHE A 69 16.84 -11.96 1.04
C PHE A 69 18.27 -12.36 1.35
N ASP A 70 18.44 -13.50 2.01
CA ASP A 70 19.71 -14.08 2.44
C ASP A 70 20.11 -15.33 1.63
N GLY A 71 19.41 -15.58 0.53
CA GLY A 71 19.60 -16.75 -0.33
C GLY A 71 18.47 -17.77 -0.26
N SER A 72 17.49 -17.58 0.63
CA SER A 72 16.31 -18.44 0.68
C SER A 72 15.01 -17.67 0.90
N PHE A 73 13.88 -18.31 0.57
CA PHE A 73 12.55 -17.84 0.93
C PHE A 73 11.97 -18.80 1.96
N TYR A 74 12.04 -18.44 3.24
CA TYR A 74 11.43 -19.24 4.29
C TYR A 74 9.89 -19.17 4.23
N SER A 75 9.21 -20.18 4.78
CA SER A 75 7.75 -20.37 4.61
C SER A 75 6.91 -19.17 5.06
N GLY A 76 7.31 -18.46 6.11
CA GLY A 76 6.63 -17.28 6.66
C GLY A 76 6.93 -15.94 5.97
N CYS A 77 7.88 -15.90 5.03
CA CYS A 77 8.45 -14.63 4.55
C CYS A 77 7.41 -13.66 3.98
N GLN A 78 6.38 -14.18 3.32
CA GLN A 78 5.30 -13.38 2.78
C GLN A 78 4.51 -12.67 3.88
N GLN A 79 4.09 -13.41 4.91
CA GLN A 79 3.30 -12.87 6.02
C GLN A 79 4.12 -11.88 6.84
N ASP A 80 5.35 -12.25 7.20
CA ASP A 80 6.24 -11.46 8.05
C ASP A 80 6.71 -10.17 7.36
N SER A 81 6.77 -10.16 6.03
CA SER A 81 7.11 -8.97 5.26
C SER A 81 5.98 -7.93 5.18
N THR A 82 4.77 -8.27 5.65
CA THR A 82 3.58 -7.43 5.50
C THR A 82 3.00 -6.96 6.84
N PRO A 83 2.81 -5.64 7.05
CA PRO A 83 2.23 -5.12 8.28
C PRO A 83 0.80 -5.61 8.54
N ALA A 84 0.47 -5.82 9.81
CA ALA A 84 -0.84 -6.31 10.23
C ALA A 84 -2.00 -5.42 9.76
N ASN A 85 -1.89 -4.09 9.91
CA ASN A 85 -2.97 -3.18 9.49
C ASN A 85 -3.24 -3.22 7.99
N LEU A 86 -2.21 -3.44 7.16
CA LEU A 86 -2.39 -3.62 5.73
C LEU A 86 -3.13 -4.93 5.44
N ARG A 87 -2.71 -6.03 6.07
CA ARG A 87 -3.38 -7.34 5.92
C ARG A 87 -4.83 -7.28 6.39
N SER A 88 -5.10 -6.63 7.52
CA SER A 88 -6.48 -6.43 8.01
C SER A 88 -7.31 -5.62 7.02
N LEU A 89 -6.80 -4.51 6.48
CA LEU A 89 -7.52 -3.73 5.49
C LEU A 89 -7.81 -4.54 4.22
N VAL A 90 -6.82 -5.25 3.69
CA VAL A 90 -6.98 -6.10 2.49
C VAL A 90 -7.97 -7.24 2.77
N SER A 91 -7.91 -7.86 3.93
CA SER A 91 -8.88 -8.87 4.35
C SER A 91 -10.30 -8.32 4.41
N MET A 92 -10.48 -7.11 4.96
CA MET A 92 -11.78 -6.41 4.96
C MET A 92 -12.28 -6.12 3.53
N LEU A 93 -11.39 -5.83 2.59
CA LEU A 93 -11.75 -5.63 1.18
C LEU A 93 -12.15 -6.95 0.48
N LEU A 94 -11.47 -8.05 0.80
CA LEU A 94 -11.70 -9.35 0.15
C LEU A 94 -12.91 -10.12 0.73
N VAL A 95 -13.14 -10.01 2.04
CA VAL A 95 -14.10 -10.85 2.79
C VAL A 95 -15.20 -10.01 3.44
N GLY A 96 -15.05 -8.68 3.48
CA GLY A 96 -15.96 -7.74 4.15
C GLY A 96 -15.48 -7.33 5.55
N ALA A 97 -16.00 -6.22 6.06
CA ALA A 97 -15.61 -5.60 7.33
C ALA A 97 -16.08 -6.35 8.61
N ASN A 98 -16.31 -7.67 8.52
CA ASN A 98 -16.82 -8.46 9.63
C ASN A 98 -15.70 -8.82 10.64
N LEU A 99 -15.70 -8.13 11.79
CA LEU A 99 -14.72 -8.30 12.86
C LEU A 99 -14.73 -9.70 13.50
N LYS A 100 -15.79 -10.49 13.31
CA LYS A 100 -15.91 -11.83 13.92
C LYS A 100 -15.03 -12.90 13.25
N ASN A 101 -14.45 -12.61 12.08
CA ASN A 101 -13.65 -13.56 11.28
C ASN A 101 -12.14 -13.29 11.32
N GLN A 102 -11.65 -12.45 12.24
CA GLN A 102 -10.26 -11.98 12.27
C GLN A 102 -9.22 -13.04 12.69
N GLU A 103 -9.63 -14.19 13.22
CA GLU A 103 -8.71 -15.26 13.66
C GLU A 103 -8.27 -16.22 12.54
N LYS A 104 -8.71 -16.00 11.29
CA LYS A 104 -8.29 -16.85 10.16
C LYS A 104 -6.88 -16.50 9.69
N VAL A 105 -6.11 -17.53 9.36
CA VAL A 105 -4.84 -17.41 8.63
C VAL A 105 -5.07 -16.57 7.36
N ASP A 106 -4.17 -15.64 7.07
CA ASP A 106 -4.26 -14.80 5.89
C ASP A 106 -4.32 -15.64 4.61
N SER A 107 -5.31 -15.39 3.77
CA SER A 107 -5.40 -16.06 2.48
C SER A 107 -4.22 -15.67 1.58
N GLN A 108 -3.83 -16.55 0.66
CA GLN A 108 -2.78 -16.25 -0.30
C GLN A 108 -3.10 -14.98 -1.14
N ALA A 109 -4.38 -14.72 -1.41
CA ALA A 109 -4.83 -13.50 -2.08
C ALA A 109 -4.55 -12.25 -1.22
N CYS A 110 -4.83 -12.31 0.09
CA CYS A 110 -4.52 -11.24 1.04
C CYS A 110 -3.02 -10.92 1.06
N LEU A 111 -2.17 -11.95 1.14
CA LEU A 111 -0.72 -11.79 1.14
C LEU A 111 -0.19 -11.24 -0.18
N THR A 112 -0.72 -11.72 -1.31
CA THR A 112 -0.34 -11.28 -2.65
C THR A 112 -0.65 -9.80 -2.87
N ILE A 113 -1.88 -9.38 -2.55
CA ILE A 113 -2.32 -8.00 -2.70
C ILE A 113 -1.57 -7.08 -1.74
N SER A 114 -1.37 -7.49 -0.48
CA SER A 114 -0.63 -6.72 0.52
C SER A 114 0.81 -6.46 0.06
N GLN A 115 1.52 -7.48 -0.40
CA GLN A 115 2.88 -7.32 -0.92
C GLN A 115 2.92 -6.47 -2.19
N THR A 116 1.91 -6.57 -3.05
CA THR A 116 1.79 -5.74 -4.25
C THR A 116 1.62 -4.26 -3.88
N ILE A 117 0.71 -3.95 -2.95
CA ILE A 117 0.51 -2.59 -2.43
C ILE A 117 1.81 -2.06 -1.81
N MET A 118 2.50 -2.87 -1.01
CA MET A 118 3.79 -2.48 -0.42
C MET A 118 4.86 -2.21 -1.47
N PHE A 119 4.98 -3.09 -2.47
CA PHE A 119 5.93 -2.94 -3.57
C PHE A 119 5.71 -1.61 -4.28
N HIS A 120 4.46 -1.28 -4.60
CA HIS A 120 4.11 -0.02 -5.26
C HIS A 120 4.25 1.22 -4.35
N CYS A 121 3.95 1.12 -3.06
CA CYS A 121 4.15 2.22 -2.11
C CYS A 121 5.64 2.57 -1.95
N LYS A 122 6.52 1.57 -1.96
CA LYS A 122 7.97 1.74 -1.83
C LYS A 122 8.64 2.09 -3.17
N ARG A 123 8.03 1.73 -4.31
CA ARG A 123 8.48 2.07 -5.67
C ARG A 123 8.11 3.52 -6.02
N LYS A 124 9.02 4.47 -5.83
CA LYS A 124 8.80 5.87 -6.25
C LYS A 124 8.98 6.03 -7.77
N PRO A 125 8.07 6.73 -8.48
CA PRO A 125 8.34 7.21 -9.84
C PRO A 125 9.45 8.28 -9.80
N SER A 126 10.35 8.25 -10.79
CA SER A 126 11.52 9.14 -10.88
C SER A 126 11.16 10.56 -11.35
N THR A 127 10.20 11.23 -10.71
CA THR A 127 9.78 12.60 -11.08
C THR A 127 10.48 13.70 -10.29
N ALA A 128 11.30 13.36 -9.29
CA ALA A 128 12.23 14.29 -8.65
C ALA A 128 13.63 13.68 -8.74
N GLY A 129 14.56 14.39 -9.40
CA GLY A 129 15.90 13.95 -9.83
C GLY A 129 16.89 13.50 -8.75
N ASN A 130 16.42 12.99 -7.61
CA ASN A 130 17.23 12.34 -6.59
C ASN A 130 16.81 10.88 -6.48
N PHE A 131 17.61 9.98 -7.09
CA PHE A 131 17.68 8.58 -6.71
C PHE A 131 18.15 8.52 -5.25
N ARG A 132 17.23 8.63 -4.29
CA ARG A 132 17.52 8.11 -2.95
C ARG A 132 17.49 6.57 -3.08
N PRO A 133 18.51 5.84 -2.61
CA PRO A 133 18.43 4.39 -2.50
C PRO A 133 17.14 4.06 -1.74
N SER A 134 16.28 3.21 -2.31
CA SER A 134 15.06 2.79 -1.63
C SER A 134 15.49 2.11 -0.32
N ARG A 135 15.34 2.81 0.80
CA ARG A 135 15.67 2.26 2.14
C ARG A 135 14.75 1.10 2.57
N GLY A 136 13.88 0.61 1.68
CA GLY A 136 13.09 -0.58 1.91
C GLY A 136 13.42 -1.59 0.83
N ASN A 137 13.88 -2.77 1.26
CA ASN A 137 13.93 -3.94 0.40
C ASN A 137 12.53 -4.24 -0.16
N GLU A 138 12.50 -4.73 -1.40
CA GLU A 138 11.29 -5.27 -2.01
C GLU A 138 10.65 -6.38 -1.14
N PRO A 139 9.32 -6.53 -1.17
CA PRO A 139 8.68 -7.69 -0.57
C PRO A 139 9.12 -8.98 -1.30
N PRO A 140 9.02 -10.15 -0.64
CA PRO A 140 9.55 -11.40 -1.17
C PRO A 140 8.86 -11.86 -2.45
N LEU A 141 7.56 -11.61 -2.62
CA LEU A 141 6.80 -12.13 -3.76
C LEU A 141 7.27 -11.56 -5.12
N PRO A 142 7.41 -10.23 -5.34
CA PRO A 142 7.95 -9.71 -6.60
C PRO A 142 9.38 -10.19 -6.91
N LEU A 143 10.21 -10.41 -5.89
CA LEU A 143 11.54 -10.97 -6.06
C LEU A 143 11.48 -12.44 -6.47
N TYR A 144 10.68 -13.24 -5.77
CA TYR A 144 10.47 -14.66 -6.05
C TYR A 144 9.96 -14.87 -7.47
N ILE A 145 8.93 -14.12 -7.90
CA ILE A 145 8.38 -14.20 -9.26
C ILE A 145 9.47 -13.91 -10.29
N GLY A 146 10.21 -12.81 -10.10
CA GLY A 146 11.29 -12.42 -11.01
C GLY A 146 12.36 -13.50 -11.12
N MET A 147 12.88 -13.97 -9.98
CA MET A 147 13.90 -15.03 -9.93
C MET A 147 13.37 -16.33 -10.58
N LYS A 148 12.18 -16.79 -10.19
CA LYS A 148 11.59 -18.04 -10.68
C LYS A 148 11.42 -18.01 -12.19
N ILE A 149 10.81 -16.95 -12.73
CA ILE A 149 10.61 -16.82 -14.18
C ILE A 149 11.94 -16.66 -14.91
N HIS A 150 12.89 -15.91 -14.35
CA HIS A 150 14.20 -15.77 -14.95
C HIS A 150 14.93 -17.11 -15.04
N THR A 151 14.91 -17.92 -13.97
CA THR A 151 15.54 -19.25 -13.99
C THR A 151 14.93 -20.18 -15.03
N GLN A 152 13.62 -20.08 -15.27
CA GLN A 152 12.90 -20.95 -16.22
C GLN A 152 13.03 -20.50 -17.67
N THR A 153 13.12 -19.18 -17.92
CA THR A 153 13.01 -18.64 -19.28
C THR A 153 14.29 -18.00 -19.80
N ARG A 154 15.17 -17.54 -18.90
CA ARG A 154 16.34 -16.69 -19.19
C ARG A 154 16.02 -15.47 -20.07
N SER A 155 14.76 -15.05 -20.13
CA SER A 155 14.29 -13.97 -21.00
C SER A 155 14.27 -12.61 -20.29
N LYS A 156 15.24 -11.75 -20.62
CA LYS A 156 15.26 -10.35 -20.16
C LYS A 156 13.98 -9.60 -20.55
N LYS A 157 13.51 -9.80 -21.79
CA LYS A 157 12.32 -9.13 -22.33
C LYS A 157 11.08 -9.45 -21.49
N PHE A 158 10.88 -10.72 -21.15
CA PHE A 158 9.71 -11.15 -20.40
C PHE A 158 9.70 -10.59 -18.97
N ILE A 159 10.85 -10.61 -18.29
CA ILE A 159 11.00 -9.98 -16.98
C ILE A 159 10.72 -8.48 -17.04
N GLN A 160 11.19 -7.79 -18.07
CA GLN A 160 10.93 -6.35 -18.23
C GLN A 160 9.44 -6.05 -18.43
N GLU A 161 8.69 -6.90 -19.14
CA GLU A 161 7.23 -6.77 -19.27
C GLU A 161 6.53 -6.92 -17.90
N LEU A 162 6.90 -7.95 -17.12
CA LEU A 162 6.36 -8.14 -15.77
C LEU A 162 6.73 -7.01 -14.79
N TYR A 163 7.93 -6.46 -14.90
CA TYR A 163 8.35 -5.30 -14.13
C TYR A 163 7.53 -4.04 -14.47
N LYS A 164 7.25 -3.81 -15.76
CA LYS A 164 6.39 -2.71 -16.22
C LYS A 164 4.97 -2.84 -15.65
N LEU A 165 4.43 -4.05 -15.60
CA LEU A 165 3.13 -4.35 -14.98
C LEU A 165 3.15 -4.24 -13.44
N GLY A 166 4.32 -4.11 -12.80
CA GLY A 166 4.42 -4.00 -11.35
C GLY A 166 4.41 -5.33 -10.60
N ILE A 167 4.55 -6.45 -11.31
CA ILE A 167 4.41 -7.80 -10.76
C ILE A 167 5.75 -8.33 -10.25
N SER A 168 6.83 -8.02 -10.95
CA SER A 168 8.20 -8.49 -10.66
C SER A 168 9.13 -7.34 -10.32
N VAL A 169 10.27 -7.64 -9.70
CA VAL A 169 11.45 -6.76 -9.66
C VAL A 169 12.07 -6.58 -11.06
N SER A 170 12.95 -5.59 -11.20
CA SER A 170 13.66 -5.35 -12.47
C SER A 170 14.66 -6.45 -12.78
N TYR A 171 14.94 -6.66 -14.07
CA TYR A 171 15.96 -7.62 -14.51
C TYR A 171 17.34 -7.34 -13.88
N ASP A 172 17.73 -6.07 -13.76
CA ASP A 172 19.01 -5.70 -13.14
C ASP A 172 19.04 -6.07 -11.65
N ARG A 173 17.89 -6.01 -10.95
CA ARG A 173 17.82 -6.45 -9.56
C ARG A 173 18.02 -7.97 -9.44
N ILE A 174 17.44 -8.75 -10.35
CA ILE A 174 17.62 -10.21 -10.42
C ILE A 174 19.11 -10.55 -10.61
N LEU A 175 19.77 -9.93 -11.59
CA LEU A 175 21.20 -10.16 -11.83
C LEU A 175 22.05 -9.78 -10.62
N ARG A 176 21.73 -8.69 -9.92
CA ARG A 176 22.43 -8.33 -8.67
C ARG A 176 22.28 -9.41 -7.61
N VAL A 177 21.08 -9.98 -7.44
CA VAL A 177 20.84 -11.06 -6.48
C VAL A 177 21.57 -12.33 -6.89
N GLU A 178 21.53 -12.72 -8.17
CA GLU A 178 22.28 -13.88 -8.67
C GLU A 178 23.80 -13.72 -8.46
N ASN A 179 24.35 -12.54 -8.74
CA ASN A 179 25.76 -12.25 -8.51
C ASN A 179 26.13 -12.28 -7.01
N GLN A 180 25.25 -11.77 -6.14
CA GLN A 180 25.45 -11.84 -4.68
C GLN A 180 25.49 -13.29 -4.20
N LEU A 181 24.60 -14.15 -4.73
CA LEU A 181 24.61 -15.58 -4.42
C LEU A 181 25.86 -16.27 -4.93
N ALA A 182 26.26 -16.01 -6.18
CA ALA A 182 27.46 -16.59 -6.76
C ALA A 182 28.72 -16.19 -5.96
N ALA A 183 28.82 -14.93 -5.55
CA ALA A 183 29.92 -14.46 -4.70
C ALA A 183 29.94 -15.17 -3.34
N ALA A 184 28.80 -15.25 -2.64
CA ALA A 184 28.69 -15.91 -1.35
C ALA A 184 29.04 -17.41 -1.43
N VAL A 185 28.65 -18.08 -2.52
CA VAL A 185 29.01 -19.48 -2.77
C VAL A 185 30.52 -19.63 -2.99
N CYS A 186 31.13 -18.78 -3.83
CA CYS A 186 32.58 -18.78 -4.06
C CYS A 186 33.39 -18.51 -2.79
N GLU A 187 32.93 -17.60 -1.93
CA GLU A 187 33.54 -17.33 -0.62
C GLU A 187 33.45 -18.55 0.29
N GLY A 188 32.26 -19.16 0.40
CA GLY A 188 32.07 -20.38 1.20
C GLY A 188 32.91 -21.57 0.71
N PHE A 189 33.16 -21.68 -0.60
CA PHE A 189 34.06 -22.68 -1.16
C PHE A 189 35.53 -22.46 -0.75
N LYS A 190 35.99 -21.20 -0.81
CA LYS A 190 37.35 -20.82 -0.36
C LYS A 190 37.54 -21.12 1.12
N GLU A 191 36.56 -20.79 1.96
CA GLU A 191 36.60 -21.06 3.40
C GLU A 191 36.69 -22.57 3.71
N LYS A 192 35.99 -23.39 2.93
CA LYS A 192 35.98 -24.85 3.10
C LYS A 192 37.15 -25.56 2.41
N GLY A 193 38.01 -24.83 1.69
CA GLY A 193 39.11 -25.40 0.92
C GLY A 193 38.66 -26.32 -0.22
N VAL A 194 37.40 -26.20 -0.66
CA VAL A 194 36.83 -27.02 -1.73
C VAL A 194 36.81 -26.19 -3.01
N VAL A 195 37.46 -26.67 -4.07
CA VAL A 195 37.50 -25.99 -5.37
C VAL A 195 36.41 -26.57 -6.27
N CYS A 196 35.58 -25.74 -6.90
CA CYS A 196 34.71 -26.18 -7.97
C CYS A 196 35.58 -26.74 -9.12
N PRO A 197 35.33 -27.97 -9.62
CA PRO A 197 35.99 -28.43 -10.83
C PRO A 197 35.64 -27.46 -11.97
N ALA A 198 36.64 -26.78 -12.51
CA ALA A 198 36.48 -26.06 -13.76
C ALA A 198 36.45 -27.12 -14.87
N GLU A 199 35.25 -27.31 -15.44
CA GLU A 199 34.97 -28.16 -16.61
C GLU A 199 34.96 -29.69 -16.37
N THR A 200 33.76 -30.27 -16.38
CA THR A 200 33.56 -31.69 -16.73
C THR A 200 32.73 -31.77 -18.02
N TRP A 201 33.34 -31.44 -19.16
CA TRP A 201 32.81 -31.76 -20.49
C TRP A 201 33.87 -32.43 -21.38
N ALA A 202 34.57 -33.44 -20.87
CA ALA A 202 35.52 -34.17 -21.71
C ALA A 202 35.61 -35.67 -21.37
N ILE A 203 34.50 -36.34 -21.09
CA ILE A 203 34.36 -37.80 -21.25
C ILE A 203 32.85 -38.00 -21.49
N HIS A 204 32.34 -38.28 -22.70
CA HIS A 204 32.51 -39.53 -23.43
C HIS A 204 32.59 -39.25 -24.93
N SER A 205 33.66 -39.78 -25.53
CA SER A 205 33.77 -40.15 -26.94
C SER A 205 32.94 -41.40 -27.23
#